data_AF-V9H9L8-F1
#
_entry.id   AF-V9H9L8-F1
#
_cell.length_a   1.000
_cell.length_b   1.000
_cell.length_c   1.000
_cell.angle_alpha   90.00
_cell.angle_beta   90.00
_cell.angle_gamma   90.00
#
_symmetry.space_group_name_H-M   'P 1'
#
loop_
_entity.id
_entity.type
_entity.pdbx_description
1 polymer ?
#
loop_
_entity_poly.entity_id
_entity_poly.type
_entity_poly.pdbx_seq_one_letter_code
_entity_poly.pdbx_strand_id
1 'polypeptide(L)'
;MNKKMVVCLTFVLSACVVQPPSVSSNVIESSSAGSLISINTEYCGAACTDLALKKAKEVCPKGFVIKNQVGGVTGNSQVAYMKDVNMVVRCEN
;
A
#
# COMPACT_ATOMS: atom_id res chain seq x y z
N MET A 1 53.54 -12.81 -29.32
CA MET A 1 52.13 -13.00 -29.72
C MET A 1 51.41 -13.80 -28.64
N ASN A 2 50.11 -13.51 -28.44
CA ASN A 2 49.11 -14.23 -27.62
C ASN A 2 49.04 -13.79 -26.14
N LYS A 3 47.88 -13.54 -25.52
CA LYS A 3 46.47 -13.43 -25.95
C LYS A 3 45.81 -12.60 -24.84
N LYS A 4 45.26 -11.42 -25.16
CA LYS A 4 44.70 -10.50 -24.15
C LYS A 4 43.48 -11.15 -23.49
N MET A 5 43.57 -11.35 -22.18
CA MET A 5 42.50 -11.88 -21.34
C MET A 5 41.40 -10.81 -21.23
N VAL A 6 40.30 -11.02 -21.95
CA VAL A 6 39.11 -10.17 -21.89
C VAL A 6 38.39 -10.50 -20.58
N VAL A 7 38.59 -9.68 -19.56
CA VAL A 7 37.79 -9.69 -18.33
C VAL A 7 36.43 -9.11 -18.69
N CYS A 8 35.45 -9.98 -18.89
CA CYS A 8 34.06 -9.59 -19.11
C CYS A 8 33.48 -9.15 -17.76
N LEU A 9 33.53 -7.84 -17.47
CA LEU A 9 32.77 -7.23 -16.38
C LEU A 9 31.29 -7.30 -16.74
N THR A 10 30.64 -8.41 -16.40
CA THR A 10 29.17 -8.47 -16.38
C THR A 10 28.70 -7.62 -15.22
N PHE A 11 28.46 -6.34 -15.49
CA PHE A 11 27.59 -5.51 -14.67
C PHE A 11 26.22 -6.17 -14.66
N VAL A 12 25.98 -7.01 -13.66
CA VAL A 12 24.63 -7.45 -13.32
C VAL A 12 23.93 -6.19 -12.84
N LEU A 13 23.21 -5.49 -13.72
CA LEU A 13 22.25 -4.49 -13.29
C LEU A 13 21.21 -5.27 -12.48
N SER A 14 21.40 -5.31 -11.16
CA SER A 14 20.33 -5.67 -10.23
C SER A 14 19.22 -4.64 -10.46
N ALA A 15 18.25 -4.99 -11.30
CA ALA A 15 17.04 -4.22 -11.43
C ALA A 15 16.45 -4.12 -10.03
N CYS A 16 16.50 -2.92 -9.45
CA CYS A 16 15.85 -2.65 -8.18
C CYS A 16 14.35 -2.86 -8.43
N VAL A 17 13.81 -3.96 -7.90
CA VAL A 17 12.37 -4.23 -7.92
C VAL A 17 11.75 -3.29 -6.88
N VAL A 18 11.51 -2.04 -7.30
CA VAL A 18 10.73 -1.10 -6.49
C VAL A 18 9.28 -1.56 -6.59
N GLN A 19 8.75 -2.12 -5.51
CA GLN A 19 7.34 -2.45 -5.42
C GLN A 19 6.53 -1.14 -5.39
N PRO A 20 5.63 -0.90 -6.36
CA PRO A 20 4.79 0.28 -6.33
C PRO A 20 3.80 0.19 -5.17
N PRO A 21 3.34 1.33 -4.63
CA PRO A 21 2.28 1.34 -3.63
C PRO A 21 1.01 0.71 -4.19
N SER A 22 0.39 -0.18 -3.42
CA SER A 22 -0.89 -0.79 -3.76
C SER A 22 -1.99 -0.23 -2.86
N VAL A 23 -3.20 -0.06 -3.41
CA VAL A 23 -4.38 0.21 -2.60
C VAL A 23 -5.56 -0.58 -3.12
N SER A 24 -6.28 -1.19 -2.20
CA SER A 24 -7.53 -1.90 -2.47
C SER A 24 -8.60 -1.47 -1.47
N SER A 25 -9.86 -1.67 -1.86
CA SER A 25 -11.00 -1.45 -1.01
C SER A 25 -11.97 -2.62 -1.15
N ASN A 26 -12.54 -3.06 -0.04
CA ASN A 26 -13.54 -4.12 0.00
C ASN A 26 -14.73 -3.72 0.86
N VAL A 27 -15.95 -3.99 0.40
CA VAL A 27 -17.15 -3.79 1.19
C VAL A 27 -17.26 -4.91 2.22
N ILE A 28 -17.22 -4.56 3.50
CA ILE A 28 -17.39 -5.51 4.61
C ILE A 28 -18.87 -5.75 4.88
N GLU A 29 -19.67 -4.68 4.88
CA GLU A 29 -21.09 -4.72 5.22
C GLU A 29 -21.82 -3.60 4.49
N SER A 30 -23.08 -3.82 4.10
CA SER A 30 -23.97 -2.78 3.62
C SER A 30 -25.25 -2.79 4.44
N SER A 31 -25.60 -1.65 5.03
CA SER A 31 -26.75 -1.49 5.92
C SER A 31 -27.55 -0.23 5.56
N SER A 32 -28.72 -0.05 6.16
CA SER A 32 -29.49 1.21 6.05
C SER A 32 -28.74 2.43 6.59
N ALA A 33 -27.73 2.22 7.45
CA ALA A 33 -26.85 3.25 7.98
C ALA A 33 -25.57 3.45 7.13
N GLY A 34 -25.59 3.05 5.86
CA GLY A 34 -24.46 3.13 4.93
C GLY A 34 -23.61 1.86 4.84
N SER A 35 -22.63 1.88 3.94
CA SER A 35 -21.70 0.76 3.69
C SER A 35 -20.43 0.89 4.53
N LEU A 36 -20.03 -0.21 5.15
CA LEU A 36 -18.76 -0.37 5.83
C LEU A 36 -17.72 -0.91 4.84
N ILE A 37 -16.59 -0.23 4.71
CA ILE A 37 -15.58 -0.51 3.69
C ILE A 37 -14.22 -0.63 4.36
N SER A 38 -13.52 -1.74 4.09
CA SER A 38 -12.10 -1.91 4.39
C SER A 38 -11.27 -1.29 3.28
N ILE A 39 -10.23 -0.57 3.63
CA ILE A 39 -9.23 -0.01 2.72
C ILE A 39 -7.89 -0.51 3.18
N ASN A 40 -7.18 -1.18 2.28
CA ASN A 40 -5.87 -1.76 2.54
C ASN A 40 -4.86 -1.09 1.63
N THR A 41 -3.82 -0.50 2.22
CA THR A 41 -2.70 0.10 1.50
C THR A 41 -1.42 -0.62 1.85
N GLU A 42 -0.61 -0.98 0.86
CA GLU A 42 0.67 -1.65 1.04
C GLU A 42 1.77 -0.92 0.27
N TYR A 43 3.02 -1.11 0.70
CA TYR A 43 4.22 -0.58 0.00
C TYR A 43 4.21 0.96 -0.19
N CYS A 44 3.49 1.68 0.66
CA CYS A 44 3.29 3.13 0.56
C CYS A 44 4.08 3.94 1.60
N GLY A 45 4.76 3.25 2.52
CA GLY A 45 5.64 3.86 3.53
C GLY A 45 4.95 4.95 4.35
N ALA A 46 5.55 6.15 4.41
CA ALA A 46 4.98 7.24 5.19
C ALA A 46 3.63 7.77 4.65
N ALA A 47 3.32 7.55 3.36
CA ALA A 47 2.15 8.08 2.70
C ALA A 47 0.91 7.16 2.75
N CYS A 48 0.99 6.01 3.43
CA CYS A 48 -0.10 5.04 3.45
C CYS A 48 -1.40 5.58 4.01
N THR A 49 -1.33 6.37 5.09
CA THR A 49 -2.53 6.96 5.68
C THR A 49 -3.20 7.94 4.71
N ASP A 50 -2.42 8.81 4.05
CA ASP A 50 -2.95 9.72 3.04
C ASP A 50 -3.57 8.98 1.86
N LEU A 51 -2.94 7.88 1.43
CA LEU A 51 -3.44 7.06 0.32
C LEU A 51 -4.73 6.33 0.69
N ALA A 52 -4.84 5.84 1.93
CA ALA A 52 -6.06 5.24 2.47
C ALA A 52 -7.19 6.28 2.56
N LEU A 53 -6.91 7.48 3.05
CA LEU A 53 -7.89 8.58 3.14
C LEU A 53 -8.35 9.04 1.75
N LYS A 54 -7.42 9.14 0.79
CA LYS A 54 -7.76 9.48 -0.60
C LYS A 54 -8.72 8.44 -1.19
N LYS A 55 -8.46 7.15 -0.95
CA LYS A 55 -9.33 6.06 -1.40
C LYS A 55 -10.66 6.04 -0.66
N ALA A 56 -10.69 6.38 0.63
CA ALA A 56 -11.94 6.55 1.37
C ALA A 56 -12.82 7.63 0.76
N LYS A 57 -12.23 8.77 0.37
CA LYS A 57 -12.95 9.86 -0.30
C LYS A 57 -13.42 9.49 -1.72
N GLU A 58 -12.62 8.69 -2.44
CA GLU A 58 -12.98 8.19 -3.78
C GLU A 58 -14.18 7.24 -3.71
N VAL A 59 -14.21 6.34 -2.73
CA VAL A 59 -15.27 5.33 -2.59
C VAL A 59 -16.50 5.88 -1.84
N CYS A 60 -16.31 6.81 -0.90
CA CYS A 60 -17.37 7.48 -0.15
C CYS A 60 -17.40 9.00 -0.45
N PRO A 61 -17.88 9.43 -1.63
CA PRO A 61 -17.80 10.85 -2.05
C PRO A 61 -18.69 11.79 -1.24
N LYS A 62 -19.77 11.28 -0.63
CA LYS A 62 -20.69 12.07 0.22
C LYS A 62 -20.12 12.39 1.61
N GLY A 63 -19.14 11.60 2.06
CA GLY A 63 -18.60 11.66 3.42
C GLY A 63 -18.39 10.27 3.99
N PHE A 64 -17.51 10.16 4.99
CA PHE A 64 -17.24 8.91 5.68
C PHE A 64 -16.78 9.13 7.12
N VAL A 65 -17.04 8.13 7.97
CA VAL A 65 -16.54 8.08 9.34
C VAL A 65 -15.55 6.93 9.48
N ILE A 66 -14.34 7.22 9.95
CA ILE A 66 -13.33 6.19 10.25
C ILE A 66 -13.78 5.42 11.50
N LYS A 67 -13.97 4.11 11.36
CA LYS A 67 -14.38 3.22 12.45
C LYS A 67 -13.19 2.53 13.10
N ASN A 68 -12.18 2.18 12.31
CA ASN A 68 -10.95 1.60 12.81
C ASN A 68 -9.79 1.94 11.88
N GLN A 69 -8.60 2.10 12.44
CA GLN A 69 -7.37 2.25 11.68
C GLN A 69 -6.30 1.38 12.36
N VAL A 70 -5.91 0.30 11.69
CA VAL A 70 -4.83 -0.57 12.11
C VAL A 70 -3.63 -0.28 11.21
N GLY A 71 -2.69 0.50 11.73
CA GLY A 71 -1.36 0.66 11.12
C GLY A 71 -0.48 -0.50 11.58
N GLY A 72 -0.20 -1.44 10.68
CA GLY A 72 0.65 -2.59 10.96
C GLY A 72 2.05 -2.34 10.41
N VAL A 73 3.08 -2.47 11.26
CA VAL A 73 4.44 -2.76 10.78
C VAL A 73 4.47 -4.26 10.52
N THR A 74 3.86 -4.70 9.42
CA THR A 74 3.74 -6.13 9.12
C THR A 74 5.04 -6.59 8.45
N GLY A 75 6.04 -6.96 9.26
CA GLY A 75 7.26 -7.53 8.70
C GLY A 75 8.34 -7.82 9.72
N ASN A 76 8.50 -9.10 10.07
CA ASN A 76 9.79 -9.64 10.53
C ASN A 76 10.78 -9.63 9.35
N SER A 77 11.26 -8.46 8.90
CA SER A 77 12.41 -8.33 8.00
C SER A 77 12.70 -6.86 7.72
N GLN A 78 13.75 -6.34 8.36
CA GLN A 78 14.78 -5.43 7.82
C GLN A 78 14.42 -4.26 6.87
N VAL A 79 13.14 -3.89 6.71
CA VAL A 79 12.67 -2.79 5.86
C VAL A 79 11.69 -1.93 6.65
N ALA A 80 12.20 -1.18 7.62
CA ALA A 80 11.44 -0.26 8.47
C ALA A 80 10.71 0.87 7.72
N TYR A 81 10.75 0.86 6.38
CA TYR A 81 10.15 1.85 5.48
C TYR A 81 8.89 1.36 4.77
N MET A 82 8.55 0.07 4.87
CA MET A 82 7.30 -0.49 4.34
C MET A 82 6.27 -0.54 5.46
N LYS A 83 5.56 0.57 5.64
CA LYS A 83 4.36 0.60 6.48
C LYS A 83 3.19 0.16 5.63
N ASP A 84 2.29 -0.60 6.22
CA ASP A 84 0.99 -0.91 5.63
C ASP A 84 -0.09 -0.32 6.54
N VAL A 85 -1.24 0.05 5.95
CA VAL A 85 -2.38 0.58 6.69
C VAL A 85 -3.63 -0.17 6.26
N ASN A 86 -4.34 -0.70 7.24
CA ASN A 86 -5.71 -1.14 7.09
C ASN A 86 -6.63 -0.11 7.77
N MET A 87 -7.58 0.43 7.03
CA MET A 87 -8.55 1.41 7.51
C MET A 87 -9.95 0.92 7.21
N VAL A 88 -10.82 0.95 8.22
CA VAL A 88 -12.24 0.65 8.05
C VAL A 88 -13.02 1.94 8.17
N VAL A 89 -13.79 2.27 7.14
CA VAL A 89 -14.64 3.46 7.07
C VAL A 89 -16.10 3.06 6.90
N ARG A 90 -17.01 3.90 7.37
CA ARG A 90 -18.43 3.82 7.04
C ARG A 90 -18.79 5.00 6.14
N CYS A 91 -19.23 4.73 4.91
CA CYS A 91 -19.73 5.77 4.03
C CYS A 91 -21.03 6.35 4.57
N GLU A 92 -21.19 7.65 4.46
CA GLU A 92 -22.46 8.33 4.69
C GLU A 92 -23.39 8.14 3.47
N ASN A 93 -24.70 8.02 3.73
CA ASN A 93 -25.70 7.76 2.70
C ASN A 93 -26.32 9.06 2.17
#